data_AF-G7W160-F1
#
_entry.id   AF-G7W160-F1
#
_cell.length_a   1.000
_cell.length_b   1.000
_cell.length_c   1.000
_cell.angle_alpha   90.00
_cell.angle_beta   90.00
_cell.angle_gamma   90.00
#
_symmetry.space_group_name_H-M   'P 1'
#
loop_
_entity.id
_entity.type
_entity.pdbx_description
1 polymer ?
#
loop_
_entity_poly.entity_id
_entity_poly.type
_entity_poly.pdbx_seq_one_letter_code
_entity_poly.pdbx_strand_id
1 'polypeptide(L)'
;MFAGNDTLTGIIDPDPVVGEPLYDLIYAFCSSPDMLTVDTILPALEKLESEMTGSYELNKEVLQGLYLRIATCIRHHPKDLDQYTEAWTYWLNRVR
;
A
#
# COMPACT_ATOMS: atom_id res chain seq x y z
N MET A 1 11.93 -1.44 3.02
CA MET A 1 12.06 -2.74 3.70
C MET A 1 12.81 -2.52 5.01
N PHE A 2 12.23 -2.91 6.13
CA PHE A 2 12.88 -2.84 7.44
C PHE A 2 13.42 -4.23 7.81
N ALA A 3 14.62 -4.28 8.36
CA ALA A 3 15.12 -5.51 8.98
C ALA A 3 14.37 -5.76 10.30
N GLY A 4 14.50 -6.97 10.87
CA GLY A 4 13.87 -7.36 12.14
C GLY A 4 14.36 -6.61 13.39
N ASN A 5 15.11 -5.52 13.22
CA ASN A 5 15.57 -4.60 14.25
C ASN A 5 15.10 -3.14 13.97
N ASP A 6 14.05 -2.96 13.17
CA ASP A 6 13.51 -1.67 12.72
C ASP A 6 14.50 -0.77 11.96
N THR A 7 15.61 -1.33 11.48
CA THR A 7 16.55 -0.60 10.61
C THR A 7 16.08 -0.65 9.16
N LEU A 8 15.96 0.51 8.51
CA LEU A 8 15.66 0.60 7.07
C LEU A 8 16.83 0.01 6.27
N THR A 9 16.60 -1.09 5.57
CA THR A 9 17.66 -1.85 4.85
C THR A 9 17.50 -1.88 3.34
N GLY A 10 16.37 -1.42 2.82
CA GLY A 10 16.14 -1.34 1.39
C GLY A 10 15.12 -0.28 1.04
N ILE A 11 15.45 0.51 0.03
CA ILE A 11 14.52 1.33 -0.74
C ILE A 11 14.19 0.48 -1.96
N ILE A 12 12.93 0.12 -2.16
CA ILE A 12 12.50 -0.53 -3.40
C ILE A 12 12.55 0.55 -4.47
N ASP A 13 13.13 0.26 -5.63
CA ASP A 13 13.11 1.17 -6.78
C ASP A 13 11.67 1.66 -6.98
N PRO A 14 11.37 2.95 -6.77
CA PRO A 14 10.19 3.52 -7.37
C PRO A 14 10.52 3.51 -8.86
N ASP A 15 10.09 2.48 -9.58
CA ASP A 15 9.97 2.58 -11.02
C ASP A 15 9.11 3.83 -11.24
N PRO A 16 9.66 4.95 -11.74
CA PRO A 16 8.95 6.22 -11.70
C PRO A 16 7.70 6.07 -12.54
N VAL A 17 6.57 5.91 -11.88
CA VAL A 17 5.27 5.91 -12.55
C VAL A 17 5.01 7.36 -12.87
N VAL A 18 5.01 7.71 -14.15
CA VAL A 18 4.52 9.02 -14.59
C VAL A 18 3.07 9.14 -14.12
N GLY A 19 2.82 9.99 -13.13
CA GLY A 19 1.51 10.09 -12.50
C GLY A 19 1.53 10.96 -11.24
N GLU A 20 0.38 11.01 -10.57
CA GLU A 20 0.23 11.71 -9.30
C GLU A 20 1.14 11.10 -8.22
N PRO A 21 1.80 11.92 -7.37
CA PRO A 21 2.64 11.46 -6.25
C PRO A 21 1.95 10.45 -5.30
N LEU A 22 0.62 10.41 -5.33
CA LEU A 22 -0.17 9.42 -4.61
C LEU A 22 0.19 7.97 -4.98
N TYR A 23 0.48 7.71 -6.25
CA TYR A 23 0.79 6.34 -6.69
C TYR A 23 2.10 5.83 -6.08
N ASP A 24 3.09 6.71 -5.93
CA ASP A 24 4.33 6.39 -5.21
C ASP A 24 4.06 6.08 -3.73
N LEU A 25 3.18 6.86 -3.09
CA LEU A 25 2.75 6.61 -1.71
C LEU A 25 2.05 5.25 -1.57
N ILE A 26 1.10 4.94 -2.45
CA ILE A 26 0.34 3.68 -2.41
C ILE A 26 1.25 2.49 -2.71
N TYR A 27 2.16 2.62 -3.67
CA TYR A 27 3.15 1.59 -3.98
C TYR A 27 4.04 1.31 -2.77
N ALA A 28 4.59 2.35 -2.15
CA ALA A 28 5.42 2.23 -0.95
C ALA A 28 4.63 1.62 0.23
N PHE A 29 3.39 2.10 0.45
CA PHE A 29 2.49 1.59 1.47
C PHE A 29 2.20 0.10 1.31
N CYS A 30 1.86 -0.35 0.09
CA CYS A 30 1.55 -1.75 -0.20
C CYS A 30 2.80 -2.66 -0.27
N SER A 31 4.02 -2.12 -0.12
CA SER A 31 5.23 -2.91 -0.34
C SER A 31 5.51 -3.95 0.76
N SER A 32 4.96 -3.77 1.95
CA SER A 32 4.98 -4.74 3.06
C SER A 32 3.55 -5.21 3.37
N PRO A 33 3.35 -6.45 3.84
CA PRO A 33 2.03 -6.90 4.32
C PRO A 33 1.64 -6.27 5.67
N ASP A 34 2.61 -5.70 6.39
CA ASP A 34 2.41 -5.18 7.74
C ASP A 34 1.61 -3.87 7.75
N MET A 35 0.70 -3.74 8.72
CA MET A 35 0.02 -2.48 9.03
C MET A 35 -0.67 -1.81 7.83
N LEU A 36 -1.25 -2.61 6.93
CA LEU A 36 -2.01 -2.12 5.77
C LEU A 36 -3.40 -1.60 6.18
N THR A 37 -3.45 -0.56 7.02
CA THR A 37 -4.68 0.05 7.55
C THR A 37 -4.78 1.54 7.21
N VAL A 38 -5.96 2.13 7.38
CA VAL A 38 -6.18 3.56 7.13
C VAL A 38 -5.30 4.44 8.03
N ASP A 39 -5.12 4.05 9.29
CA ASP A 39 -4.36 4.82 10.28
C ASP A 39 -2.87 4.92 9.92
N THR A 40 -2.37 3.96 9.14
CA THR A 40 -0.97 3.94 8.69
C THR A 40 -0.74 4.85 7.47
N ILE A 41 -1.66 4.89 6.50
CA ILE A 41 -1.47 5.70 5.29
C ILE A 41 -1.93 7.15 5.45
N LEU A 42 -2.94 7.41 6.29
CA LEU A 42 -3.57 8.73 6.42
C LEU A 42 -2.56 9.86 6.76
N PRO A 43 -1.63 9.70 7.74
CA PRO A 43 -0.68 10.76 8.06
C PRO A 43 0.29 11.10 6.92
N ALA A 44 0.57 10.14 6.04
CA ALA A 44 1.43 10.37 4.86
C ALA A 44 0.63 11.06 3.74
N LEU A 45 -0.63 10.69 3.56
CA LEU A 45 -1.52 11.33 2.60
C LEU A 45 -1.77 12.81 2.96
N GLU A 46 -2.02 13.11 4.22
CA GLU A 46 -2.23 14.49 4.71
C GLU A 46 -1.02 15.40 4.42
N LYS A 47 0.20 14.85 4.48
CA LYS A 47 1.44 15.58 4.16
C LYS A 47 1.67 15.76 2.66
N LEU A 48 1.05 14.94 1.82
CA LEU A 48 1.19 15.00 0.37
C LEU A 48 0.39 16.16 -0.24
N GLU A 49 -0.48 16.82 0.55
CA GLU A 49 -1.40 17.88 0.10
C GLU A 49 -2.22 17.48 -1.15
N SER A 50 -2.50 16.18 -1.31
CA SER A 50 -3.22 15.66 -2.47
C SER A 50 -4.66 16.15 -2.49
N GLU A 51 -5.15 16.55 -3.67
CA GLU A 51 -6.55 16.91 -3.90
C GLU A 51 -7.51 15.71 -3.77
N MET A 52 -6.99 14.49 -3.58
CA MET A 52 -7.78 13.32 -3.21
C MET A 52 -8.31 13.44 -1.77
N THR A 53 -9.41 14.16 -1.68
CA THR A 53 -10.06 14.60 -0.44
C THR A 53 -11.12 13.61 0.06
N GLY A 54 -11.41 12.55 -0.69
CA GLY A 54 -12.42 11.56 -0.34
C GLY A 54 -11.84 10.26 0.18
N SER A 55 -12.30 9.83 1.37
CA SER A 55 -11.94 8.53 1.95
C SER A 55 -12.32 7.36 1.04
N TYR A 56 -13.37 7.52 0.24
CA TYR A 56 -13.84 6.52 -0.71
C TYR A 56 -12.89 6.33 -1.90
N GLU A 57 -12.39 7.43 -2.46
CA GLU A 57 -11.40 7.45 -3.54
C GLU A 57 -10.08 6.83 -3.08
N LEU A 58 -9.60 7.21 -1.88
CA LEU A 58 -8.41 6.60 -1.29
C LEU A 58 -8.53 5.07 -1.17
N ASN A 59 -9.67 4.59 -0.64
CA ASN A 59 -9.87 3.16 -0.47
C ASN A 59 -9.81 2.40 -1.81
N LYS A 60 -10.31 2.99 -2.92
CA LYS A 60 -10.23 2.38 -4.26
C LYS A 60 -8.81 2.36 -4.80
N GLU A 61 -8.05 3.44 -4.65
CA GLU A 61 -6.67 3.49 -5.11
C GLU A 61 -5.78 2.50 -4.34
N VAL A 62 -6.00 2.36 -3.03
CA VAL A 62 -5.30 1.34 -2.23
C VAL A 62 -5.67 -0.08 -2.68
N LEU A 63 -6.94 -0.35 -3.01
CA LEU A 63 -7.34 -1.65 -3.58
C LEU A 63 -6.63 -1.96 -4.90
N GLN A 64 -6.41 -0.97 -5.77
CA GLN A 64 -5.63 -1.17 -6.99
C GLN A 64 -4.17 -1.52 -6.66
N GLY A 65 -3.55 -0.82 -5.71
CA GLY A 65 -2.20 -1.13 -5.21
C GLY A 65 -2.08 -2.55 -4.65
N LEU A 66 -3.05 -2.96 -3.82
CA LEU A 66 -3.10 -4.31 -3.26
C LEU A 66 -3.27 -5.37 -4.34
N TYR A 67 -4.11 -5.15 -5.35
CA TYR A 67 -4.28 -6.09 -6.46
C TYR A 67 -2.94 -6.37 -7.17
N LEU A 68 -2.19 -5.31 -7.51
CA LEU A 68 -0.87 -5.43 -8.15
C LEU A 68 0.15 -6.11 -7.21
N ARG A 69 0.11 -5.77 -5.92
CA ARG A 69 1.01 -6.36 -4.93
C ARG A 69 0.74 -7.84 -4.73
N ILE A 70 -0.52 -8.27 -4.63
CA ILE A 70 -0.93 -9.67 -4.46
C ILE A 70 -0.41 -10.50 -5.65
N ALA A 71 -0.58 -10.03 -6.88
CA ALA A 71 -0.07 -10.70 -8.07
C ALA A 71 1.47 -10.89 -8.05
N THR A 72 2.18 -9.94 -7.43
CA THR A 72 3.64 -10.02 -7.23
C THR A 72 4.01 -10.95 -6.07
N CYS A 73 3.27 -10.87 -4.95
CA CYS A 73 3.41 -11.70 -3.76
C CYS A 73 3.27 -13.19 -4.09
N ILE A 74 2.26 -13.58 -4.87
CA ILE A 74 2.05 -14.98 -5.31
C ILE A 74 3.31 -15.56 -5.96
N ARG A 75 4.06 -14.76 -6.72
CA ARG A 75 5.24 -15.21 -7.46
C ARG A 75 6.52 -15.22 -6.61
N HIS A 76 6.69 -14.22 -5.74
CA HIS A 76 7.98 -13.96 -5.09
C HIS A 76 7.98 -14.14 -3.57
N HIS A 77 6.84 -13.92 -2.92
CA HIS A 77 6.68 -13.96 -1.46
C HIS A 77 5.38 -14.66 -1.04
N PRO A 78 5.12 -15.91 -1.48
CA PRO A 78 3.82 -16.56 -1.28
C PRO A 78 3.46 -16.79 0.20
N LYS A 79 4.43 -16.71 1.11
CA LYS A 79 4.22 -16.81 2.56
C LYS A 79 3.46 -15.61 3.14
N ASP A 80 3.47 -14.47 2.46
CA ASP A 80 2.82 -13.23 2.92
C ASP A 80 1.37 -13.12 2.40
N LEU A 81 0.93 -14.08 1.58
CA LEU A 81 -0.35 -14.00 0.85
C LEU A 81 -1.56 -13.90 1.78
N ASP A 82 -1.54 -14.62 2.91
CA ASP A 82 -2.64 -14.59 3.88
C ASP A 82 -2.85 -13.18 4.44
N GLN A 83 -1.76 -12.50 4.83
CA GLN A 83 -1.82 -11.13 5.34
C GLN A 83 -2.31 -10.14 4.28
N TYR A 84 -1.86 -10.26 3.02
CA TYR A 84 -2.39 -9.41 1.95
C TYR A 84 -3.88 -9.69 1.65
N THR A 85 -4.35 -10.92 1.85
CA THR A 85 -5.77 -11.28 1.67
C THR A 85 -6.63 -10.72 2.81
N GLU A 86 -6.11 -10.70 4.03
CA GLU A 86 -6.73 -10.02 5.18
C GLU A 86 -6.82 -8.51 4.93
N ALA A 87 -5.72 -7.89 4.49
CA ALA A 87 -5.69 -6.47 4.11
C ALA A 87 -6.70 -6.17 2.99
N TRP A 88 -6.72 -6.99 1.93
CA TRP A 88 -7.71 -6.86 0.85
C TRP A 88 -9.14 -6.85 1.38
N THR A 89 -9.47 -7.78 2.29
CA THR A 89 -10.81 -7.87 2.89
C THR A 89 -11.13 -6.62 3.71
N TYR A 90 -10.17 -6.14 4.51
CA TYR A 90 -10.30 -4.90 5.28
C TYR A 90 -10.63 -3.70 4.36
N TRP A 91 -9.86 -3.48 3.29
CA TRP A 91 -10.06 -2.35 2.38
C TRP A 91 -11.33 -2.50 1.52
N LEU A 92 -11.67 -3.73 1.10
CA LEU A 92 -12.88 -4.00 0.33
C LEU A 92 -14.15 -3.66 1.13
N ASN A 93 -14.15 -3.89 2.45
CA ASN A 93 -15.26 -3.52 3.31
C ASN A 93 -15.42 -2.00 3.51
N ARG A 94 -14.43 -1.20 3.09
CA ARG A 94 -14.48 0.27 3.16
C ARG A 94 -14.96 0.92 1.86
N VAL A 95 -15.16 0.14 0.79
CA VAL A 95 -15.75 0.59 -0.48
C VAL A 95 -17.12 -0.03 -0.78
N ARG A 96 -17.54 -1.00 0.05
CA ARG A 96 -18.88 -1.60 0.05
C ARG A 96 -19.83 -0.74 0.87
#